data_AF-A0A920W1B3-F1
#
_entry.id   AF-A0A920W1B3-F1
#
_cell.length_a   1.000
_cell.length_b   1.000
_cell.length_c   1.000
_cell.angle_alpha   90.00
_cell.angle_beta   90.00
_cell.angle_gamma   90.00
#
_symmetry.space_group_name_H-M   'P 1'
#
loop_
_entity.id
_entity.type
_entity.pdbx_description
1 polymer ?
#
loop_
_entity_poly.entity_id
_entity_poly.type
_entity_poly.pdbx_seq_one_letter_code
_entity_poly.pdbx_strand_id
1 'polypeptide(L)' 'MWEKELLRIQKASKYASDMGLRVFAGHGLNYDNVKAIVLSREIEELNIGHFLVAQSVYVGMEKLLSG' A
#
# COMPACT_ATOMS: atom_id res chain seq x y z
N MET A 1 -2.47 -19.11 1.28
CA MET A 1 -3.16 -18.30 0.24
C MET A 1 -2.56 -16.90 0.18
N TRP A 2 -2.44 -16.21 1.32
CA TRP A 2 -1.82 -14.88 1.48
C TRP A 2 -0.38 -14.75 0.92
N GLU A 3 0.53 -15.66 1.28
CA GLU A 3 1.94 -15.58 0.87
C GLU A 3 2.15 -15.61 -0.66
N LYS A 4 1.30 -16.37 -1.37
CA LYS A 4 1.37 -16.45 -2.84
C LYS A 4 1.00 -15.11 -3.49
N GLU A 5 -0.02 -14.45 -2.96
CA GLU A 5 -0.45 -13.14 -3.45
C GLU A 5 0.57 -12.06 -3.13
N LEU A 6 1.15 -12.08 -1.92
CA LEU A 6 2.24 -11.17 -1.56
C LEU A 6 3.45 -11.33 -2.49
N LEU A 7 3.86 -12.56 -2.77
CA LEU A 7 4.96 -12.84 -3.69
C LEU A 7 4.64 -12.40 -5.13
N ARG A 8 3.38 -12.54 -5.57
CA ARG A 8 2.93 -12.04 -6.88
C ARG A 8 3.03 -10.52 -6.97
N ILE A 9 2.62 -9.81 -5.92
CA ILE A 9 2.72 -8.35 -5.85
C ILE A 9 4.19 -7.94 -5.89
N GLN A 10 5.06 -8.54 -5.09
CA GLN A 10 6.50 -8.24 -5.09
C GLN A 10 7.14 -8.47 -6.47
N LYS A 11 6.81 -9.58 -7.14
CA LYS A 11 7.31 -9.87 -8.49
C LYS A 11 6.81 -8.86 -9.51
N ALA A 12 5.54 -8.46 -9.43
CA ALA A 12 4.97 -7.45 -10.33
C ALA A 12 5.61 -6.07 -10.11
N SER A 13 5.78 -5.65 -8.84
CA SER A 13 6.44 -4.40 -8.47
C SER A 13 7.88 -4.37 -8.97
N LYS A 14 8.63 -5.47 -8.75
CA LYS A 14 9.99 -5.59 -9.26
C LYS A 14 10.06 -5.53 -10.78
N TYR A 15 9.19 -6.26 -11.47
CA TYR A 15 9.16 -6.26 -12.93
C TYR A 15 8.86 -4.86 -13.51
N ALA A 16 7.90 -4.14 -12.94
CA ALA A 16 7.58 -2.78 -13.35
C ALA A 16 8.73 -1.79 -13.06
N SER A 17 9.36 -1.89 -11.89
CA SER A 17 10.51 -1.07 -11.51
C SER A 17 11.73 -1.32 -12.40
N ASP A 18 12.02 -2.60 -12.72
CA ASP A 18 13.12 -2.98 -13.63
C ASP A 18 12.89 -2.44 -15.06
N MET A 19 11.64 -2.11 -15.43
CA MET A 19 11.29 -1.43 -16.70
C MET A 19 11.28 0.10 -16.60
N GLY A 20 11.68 0.67 -15.46
CA GLY A 20 11.69 2.12 -15.22
C GLY A 20 10.29 2.72 -14.98
N LEU A 21 9.29 1.89 -14.70
CA LEU A 21 7.95 2.35 -14.35
C LEU A 21 7.87 2.63 -12.84
N ARG A 22 7.23 3.75 -12.51
CA ARG A 22 6.86 4.05 -11.12
C ARG A 22 5.76 3.08 -10.67
N VAL A 23 5.94 2.49 -9.49
CA VAL A 23 5.01 1.47 -8.98
C VAL A 23 4.20 2.03 -7.83
N PHE A 24 2.88 1.99 -7.99
CA PHE A 24 1.91 2.42 -6.98
C PHE A 24 1.09 1.23 -6.49
N ALA A 25 0.82 1.20 -5.19
CA ALA A 25 -0.09 0.23 -4.57
C ALA A 25 -1.14 0.95 -3.71
N GLY A 26 -2.17 0.26 -3.23
CA GLY A 26 -3.16 0.92 -2.37
C GLY A 26 -4.53 0.25 -2.22
N HIS A 27 -4.99 -0.49 -3.23
CA HIS A 27 -6.32 -1.08 -3.19
C HIS A 27 -6.40 -2.24 -2.16
N GLY A 28 -7.31 -2.13 -1.19
CA GLY A 28 -7.51 -3.15 -0.17
C GLY A 28 -6.48 -3.18 0.96
N LEU A 29 -5.63 -2.16 1.08
CA LEU A 29 -4.66 -2.07 2.17
C LEU A 29 -5.32 -1.58 3.47
N ASN A 30 -4.91 -2.18 4.58
CA ASN A 30 -5.30 -1.86 5.96
C ASN A 30 -4.05 -1.89 6.87
N TYR A 31 -4.18 -1.53 8.16
CA TYR A 31 -3.03 -1.45 9.08
C TYR A 31 -2.25 -2.77 9.24
N ASP A 32 -2.90 -3.92 9.04
CA ASP A 32 -2.29 -5.23 9.25
C ASP A 32 -1.48 -5.67 8.02
N ASN A 33 -1.98 -5.40 6.82
CA ASN A 33 -1.34 -5.85 5.58
C ASN A 33 -0.40 -4.82 4.94
N VAL A 34 -0.57 -3.53 5.25
CA VAL A 34 0.22 -2.45 4.65
C VAL A 34 1.71 -2.61 4.97
N LYS A 35 2.06 -3.13 6.16
CA LYS A 35 3.46 -3.35 6.57
C LYS A 35 4.20 -4.30 5.62
N ALA A 36 3.56 -5.39 5.19
CA ALA A 36 4.17 -6.36 4.28
C ALA A 36 4.40 -5.78 2.87
N ILE A 37 3.58 -4.80 2.47
CA ILE A 37 3.65 -4.12 1.18
C ILE A 37 4.68 -2.99 1.21
N VAL A 38 4.72 -2.18 2.28
CA VAL A 38 5.71 -1.11 2.50
C VAL A 38 7.15 -1.63 2.54
N LEU A 39 7.35 -2.89 2.92
CA LEU A 39 8.68 -3.52 2.91
C LEU A 39 9.21 -3.79 1.49
N SER A 40 8.37 -3.72 0.44
CA SER A 40 8.83 -3.78 -0.96
C SER A 40 9.46 -2.44 -1.34
N ARG A 41 10.76 -2.44 -1.61
CA ARG A 41 11.52 -1.24 -1.98
C ARG A 41 11.08 -0.61 -3.31
N GLU A 42 10.39 -1.39 -4.13
CA GLU A 42 9.98 -1.05 -5.48
C GLU A 42 8.69 -0.24 -5.52
N ILE A 43 7.93 -0.17 -4.43
CA ILE A 43 6.68 0.59 -4.34
C ILE A 43 6.98 2.01 -3.89
N GLU A 44 6.76 2.98 -4.77
CA GLU A 44 7.08 4.39 -4.54
C GLU A 44 5.95 5.15 -3.81
N GLU A 45 4.69 4.75 -4.00
CA GLU A 45 3.54 5.46 -3.45
C GLU A 45 2.41 4.51 -3.04
N LEU A 46 1.73 4.86 -1.94
CA LEU A 46 0.55 4.16 -1.45
C LEU A 46 -0.69 5.04 -1.52
N ASN A 47 -1.60 4.67 -2.42
CA ASN A 47 -2.88 5.35 -2.63
C ASN A 47 -3.99 4.70 -1.78
N ILE A 48 -4.09 5.12 -0.52
CA ILE A 48 -5.05 4.57 0.45
C ILE A 48 -6.23 5.55 0.62
N GLY A 49 -7.30 5.39 -0.17
CA GLY A 49 -8.47 6.28 -0.10
C GLY A 49 -9.53 5.81 0.91
N HIS A 50 -10.31 4.79 0.54
CA HIS A 50 -11.48 4.31 1.29
C HIS A 50 -11.18 4.01 2.77
N PHE A 51 -10.02 3.45 3.06
CA PHE A 51 -9.61 3.14 4.42
C PHE A 51 -9.35 4.40 5.27
N LEU A 52 -8.67 5.41 4.72
CA LEU A 52 -8.42 6.68 5.43
C LEU A 52 -9.72 7.43 5.70
N VAL A 53 -10.64 7.45 4.71
CA VAL A 53 -11.96 8.06 4.89
C VAL A 53 -12.75 7.34 5.99
N ALA A 54 -12.78 6.00 5.98
CA ALA A 54 -13.45 5.23 7.03
C ALA A 54 -12.85 5.47 8.43
N GLN A 55 -11.52 5.56 8.55
CA GLN A 55 -10.84 5.85 9.82
C GLN A 55 -11.08 7.28 10.30
N SER A 56 -11.17 8.25 9.38
CA SER A 56 -11.38 9.65 9.72
C SER A 56 -12.69 9.91 10.47
N VAL A 57 -13.69 9.05 10.30
CA VAL A 57 -14.96 9.10 11.06
C VAL A 57 -14.73 8.90 12.56
N TYR A 58 -13.71 8.11 12.94
CA TYR A 58 -13.43 7.78 14.34
C TYR A 58 -12.42 8.72 14.99
N VAL A 59 -11.39 9.17 14.25
CA VAL A 59 -10.26 9.92 14.82
C VAL A 59 -10.14 11.36 14.32
N GLY A 60 -10.91 11.74 13.30
CA GLY A 60 -10.79 13.02 12.59
C GLY A 60 -9.72 12.98 11.49
N MET A 61 -10.01 13.59 10.33
CA MET A 61 -9.12 13.52 9.15
C MET A 61 -7.80 14.24 9.35
N GLU A 62 -7.81 15.37 10.07
CA GLU A 62 -6.60 16.13 10.40
C GLU A 62 -5.64 15.29 11.24
N LYS A 63 -6.14 14.67 12.31
CA LYS A 63 -5.35 13.82 13.20
C LYS A 63 -4.85 12.54 12.53
N LEU A 64 -5.58 12.05 11.53
CA LEU A 64 -5.20 10.86 10.77
C LEU A 64 -4.05 11.12 9.78
N LEU A 65 -4.02 12.33 9.20
CA LEU A 65 -3.02 12.73 8.20
C LEU A 65 -1.81 13.45 8.81
N SER A 66 -1.89 13.90 10.07
CA SER A 66 -0.83 14.61 10.78
C SER A 66 0.31 13.70 11.28
N GLY A 67 0.65 12.67 10.51
CA GLY A 67 1.75 11.73 10.82
C GLY A 67 3.11 12.41 10.94
#